data_AF-A0A259TFA9-F1
#
_entry.id   AF-A0A259TFA9-F1
#
_cell.length_a   1.000
_cell.length_b   1.000
_cell.length_c   1.000
_cell.angle_alpha   90.00
_cell.angle_beta   90.00
_cell.angle_gamma   90.00
#
_symmetry.space_group_name_H-M   'P 1'
#
loop_
_entity.id
_entity.type
_entity.pdbx_description
1 polymer ?
#
loop_
_entity_poly.entity_id
_entity_poly.type
_entity_poly.pdbx_seq_one_letter_code
_entity_poly.pdbx_strand_id
1 'polypeptide(L)'
;MTEPGETLRECALREMLEETNQIPERMRFKGLMKFTLKSGKVEYGGLFSADIEVERPFIKNDEANKMIFWDGMKDIGYIDEIDMELLKYY
;
A
#
# COMPACT_ATOMS: atom_id res chain seq x y z
N MET A 1 -0.70 0.22 -10.01
CA MET A 1 0.19 -0.69 -10.79
C MET A 1 1.37 0.10 -11.37
N THR A 2 2.55 -0.51 -11.59
CA THR A 2 3.70 0.22 -12.18
C THR A 2 3.46 0.60 -13.64
N GLU A 3 3.76 1.85 -13.99
CA GLU A 3 3.68 2.34 -15.36
C GLU A 3 4.99 2.08 -16.17
N PRO A 4 4.94 2.07 -17.51
CA PRO A 4 6.14 1.90 -18.33
C PRO A 4 7.21 2.96 -18.05
N GLY A 5 8.40 2.51 -17.60
CA GLY A 5 9.53 3.38 -17.26
C GLY A 5 9.54 3.88 -15.82
N GLU A 6 8.49 3.57 -15.03
CA GLU A 6 8.38 3.93 -13.63
C GLU A 6 9.19 2.97 -12.74
N THR A 7 9.96 3.51 -11.80
CA THR A 7 10.61 2.71 -10.75
C THR A 7 9.58 2.27 -9.70
N LEU A 8 9.84 1.17 -8.98
CA LEU A 8 8.97 0.73 -7.88
C LEU A 8 8.71 1.82 -6.83
N ARG A 9 9.70 2.69 -6.60
CA ARG A 9 9.58 3.80 -5.64
C ARG A 9 8.69 4.92 -6.16
N GLU A 10 8.79 5.27 -7.44
CA GLU A 10 7.92 6.27 -8.06
C GLU A 10 6.48 5.78 -8.06
N CYS A 11 6.26 4.51 -8.44
CA CYS A 11 4.94 3.87 -8.37
C CYS A 11 4.37 3.90 -6.95
N ALA A 12 5.14 3.48 -5.94
CA ALA A 12 4.67 3.48 -4.55
C ALA A 12 4.27 4.88 -4.05
N LEU A 13 5.00 5.93 -4.46
CA LEU A 13 4.67 7.31 -4.10
C LEU A 13 3.42 7.82 -4.83
N ARG A 14 3.29 7.52 -6.12
CA ARG A 14 2.14 7.92 -6.94
C ARG A 14 0.86 7.25 -6.45
N GLU A 15 0.88 5.92 -6.30
CA GLU A 15 -0.29 5.14 -5.89
C GLU A 15 -0.72 5.49 -4.46
N MET A 16 0.23 5.70 -3.54
CA MET A 16 -0.10 6.18 -2.19
C MET A 16 -0.86 7.52 -2.24
N LEU A 17 -0.42 8.46 -3.08
CA LEU A 17 -1.14 9.73 -3.27
C LEU A 17 -2.53 9.51 -3.89
N GLU A 18 -2.63 8.69 -4.94
CA GLU A 18 -3.88 8.42 -5.65
C GLU A 18 -4.92 7.74 -4.76
N GLU A 19 -4.53 6.70 -4.01
CA GLU A 19 -5.46 5.90 -3.21
C GLU A 19 -5.77 6.53 -1.84
N THR A 20 -4.86 7.32 -1.25
CA THR A 20 -5.00 7.77 0.14
C THR A 20 -5.01 9.29 0.31
N ASN A 21 -4.62 10.04 -0.74
CA ASN A 21 -4.32 11.47 -0.72
C ASN A 21 -3.20 11.88 0.25
N GLN A 22 -2.44 10.91 0.77
CA GLN A 22 -1.31 11.16 1.68
C GLN A 22 -0.02 11.38 0.88
N ILE A 23 0.87 12.22 1.42
CA ILE A 23 2.23 12.40 0.90
C ILE A 23 3.19 12.11 2.04
N PRO A 24 4.05 11.09 1.92
CA PRO A 24 4.96 10.74 3.00
C PRO A 24 6.20 11.63 2.98
N GLU A 25 6.67 12.03 4.17
CA GLU A 25 7.94 12.73 4.34
C GLU A 25 9.11 11.76 4.15
N ARG A 26 8.92 10.48 4.50
CA ARG A 26 9.92 9.42 4.35
C ARG A 26 9.29 8.14 3.85
N MET A 27 9.96 7.49 2.90
CA MET A 27 9.59 6.17 2.40
C MET A 27 10.82 5.27 2.35
N ARG A 28 10.70 4.06 2.87
CA ARG A 28 11.79 3.08 3.03
C ARG A 28 11.41 1.78 2.33
N PHE A 29 12.31 1.26 1.52
CA PHE A 29 12.17 -0.06 0.94
C PHE A 29 12.38 -1.13 2.01
N LYS A 30 11.47 -2.09 2.09
CA LYS A 30 11.46 -3.17 3.09
C LYS A 30 11.82 -4.52 2.48
N GLY A 31 11.54 -4.73 1.19
CA GLY A 31 11.89 -5.96 0.50
C GLY A 31 11.10 -6.18 -0.77
N LEU A 32 11.32 -7.33 -1.40
CA LEU A 32 10.54 -7.79 -2.54
C LEU A 32 9.52 -8.82 -2.07
N MET A 33 8.29 -8.67 -2.55
CA MET A 33 7.23 -9.65 -2.42
C MET A 33 7.17 -10.49 -3.69
N LYS A 34 6.93 -11.78 -3.52
CA LYS A 34 6.56 -12.70 -4.60
C LYS A 34 5.25 -13.34 -4.22
N PHE A 35 4.23 -13.18 -5.05
CA PHE A 35 2.92 -13.76 -4.81
C PHE A 35 2.36 -14.37 -6.09
N THR A 36 1.46 -15.35 -5.91
CA THR A 36 0.82 -16.06 -7.02
C THR A 36 -0.66 -15.68 -7.03
N LEU A 37 -1.11 -15.09 -8.13
CA LEU A 37 -2.51 -14.77 -8.33
C LEU A 37 -3.35 -16.06 -8.47
N LYS A 38 -4.67 -15.94 -8.28
CA LYS A 38 -5.62 -17.06 -8.49
C LYS A 38 -5.55 -17.66 -9.89
N SER A 39 -5.08 -16.89 -10.88
CA SER A 39 -4.84 -17.35 -12.25
C SER A 39 -3.60 -18.25 -12.40
N GLY A 40 -2.80 -18.42 -11.34
CA GLY A 40 -1.51 -19.11 -11.36
C GLY A 40 -0.34 -18.23 -11.82
N LYS A 41 -0.60 -16.99 -12.25
CA LYS A 41 0.45 -16.03 -12.62
C LYS A 41 1.24 -15.62 -11.37
N VAL A 42 2.57 -15.68 -11.47
CA VAL A 42 3.48 -15.16 -10.44
C VAL A 42 3.75 -13.69 -10.70
N GLU A 43 3.60 -12.87 -9.67
CA GLU A 43 3.92 -11.45 -9.69
C GLU A 43 4.91 -11.10 -8.59
N TYR A 44 5.60 -9.97 -8.79
CA TYR A 44 6.58 -9.44 -7.88
C TYR A 44 6.22 -7.98 -7.55
N GLY A 45 6.31 -7.63 -6.28
CA GLY A 45 6.02 -6.28 -5.79
C GLY A 45 7.17 -5.76 -4.92
N GLY A 46 7.34 -4.44 -4.88
CA GLY A 46 8.20 -3.79 -3.89
C GLY A 46 7.39 -3.48 -2.64
N LEU A 47 7.87 -3.92 -1.47
CA LEU A 47 7.29 -3.54 -0.19
C LEU A 47 7.98 -2.28 0.33
N PHE A 48 7.18 -1.27 0.68
CA PHE A 48 7.65 -0.02 1.24
C PHE A 48 6.90 0.28 2.53
N SER A 49 7.59 0.92 3.48
CA SER A 49 6.94 1.60 4.61
C SER A 49 7.11 3.10 4.46
N ALA A 50 6.12 3.86 4.92
CA ALA A 50 6.14 5.30 4.87
C ALA A 50 5.77 5.90 6.22
N ASP A 51 6.41 7.02 6.55
CA ASP A 51 6.11 7.85 7.71
C ASP A 51 5.29 9.06 7.20
N ILE A 52 4.14 9.34 7.83
CA ILE A 52 3.28 10.50 7.53
C ILE A 52 3.26 11.38 8.79
N GLU A 53 3.73 12.62 8.68
CA GLU A 53 3.70 13.60 9.77
C GLU A 53 2.45 14.47 9.71
N VAL A 54 1.96 14.78 8.51
CA VAL A 54 0.77 15.61 8.30
C VAL A 54 -0.33 14.84 7.57
N GLU A 55 -1.37 14.48 8.30
CA GLU A 55 -2.55 13.84 7.75
C GLU A 55 -3.29 14.77 6.79
N ARG A 56 -3.60 14.24 5.60
CA ARG A 56 -4.44 14.93 4.61
C ARG A 56 -5.84 14.32 4.59
N PRO A 57 -6.90 15.08 4.27
CA PRO A 57 -8.23 14.52 4.11
C PRO A 57 -8.25 13.45 3.02
N PHE A 58 -8.86 12.30 3.31
CA PHE A 58 -9.11 11.27 2.31
C PHE A 58 -10.10 11.78 1.26
N ILE A 59 -9.82 11.49 -0.01
CA ILE A 59 -10.70 11.81 -1.14
C ILE A 59 -11.06 10.48 -1.80
N LYS A 60 -12.32 10.07 -1.67
CA LYS A 60 -12.84 8.87 -2.34
C LYS A 60 -12.71 9.02 -3.86
N ASN A 61 -12.28 7.95 -4.52
CA ASN A 61 -12.23 7.84 -5.97
C ASN A 61 -12.69 6.44 -6.42
N ASP A 62 -12.42 6.10 -7.68
CA ASP A 62 -12.83 4.82 -8.28
C ASP A 62 -11.99 3.62 -7.79
N GLU A 63 -10.84 3.86 -7.16
CA GLU A 63 -9.93 2.83 -6.66
C GLU A 63 -10.11 2.59 -5.15
N ALA A 64 -10.21 3.67 -4.37
CA ALA A 64 -10.34 3.65 -2.93
C ALA A 64 -11.65 4.29 -2.46
N ASN A 65 -12.45 3.51 -1.70
CA ASN A 65 -13.74 3.96 -1.18
C ASN A 65 -13.67 4.55 0.24
N LYS A 66 -12.66 4.15 1.03
CA LYS A 66 -12.51 4.54 2.44
C LYS A 66 -11.06 4.35 2.89
N MET A 67 -10.59 5.22 3.78
CA MET A 67 -9.33 5.06 4.52
C MET A 67 -9.61 4.96 6.03
N ILE A 68 -8.89 4.07 6.72
CA ILE A 68 -8.96 3.89 8.18
C ILE A 68 -7.53 3.85 8.72
N PHE A 69 -7.18 4.80 9.59
CA PHE A 69 -6.01 4.66 10.45
C PHE A 69 -6.34 3.64 11.54
N TRP A 70 -5.66 2.51 11.52
CA TRP A 70 -5.99 1.34 12.33
C TRP A 70 -4.95 1.12 13.42
N ASP A 71 -5.43 0.78 14.63
CA ASP A 71 -4.62 0.48 15.80
C ASP A 71 -4.19 -0.99 15.90
N GLY A 72 -4.56 -1.82 14.90
CA GLY A 72 -4.30 -3.25 14.89
C GLY A 72 -5.27 -4.08 15.74
N MET A 73 -6.21 -3.46 16.45
CA MET A 73 -7.11 -4.13 17.40
C MET A 73 -8.58 -4.00 17.01
N LYS A 74 -8.98 -2.84 16.49
CA LYS A 74 -10.37 -2.56 16.13
C LYS A 74 -10.81 -3.47 14.98
N ASP A 75 -12.04 -3.97 15.02
CA ASP A 75 -12.64 -4.66 13.88
C ASP A 75 -12.93 -3.65 12.76
N ILE A 76 -12.25 -3.84 11.62
CA ILE A 76 -12.41 -3.05 10.40
C ILE A 76 -13.04 -3.85 9.25
N GLY A 77 -13.50 -5.08 9.53
CA GLY A 77 -14.03 -6.02 8.56
C GLY A 77 -12.97 -6.96 8.00
N TYR A 78 -13.20 -7.43 6.77
CA TYR A 78 -12.27 -8.33 6.08
C TYR A 78 -10.94 -7.63 5.76
N ILE A 79 -9.84 -8.34 6.00
CA ILE A 79 -8.47 -7.98 5.61
C ILE A 79 -7.94 -9.15 4.79
N ASP A 80 -7.31 -8.88 3.64
CA ASP A 80 -6.76 -9.94 2.80
C ASP A 80 -5.64 -10.69 3.52
N GLU A 81 -5.49 -11.99 3.24
CA GLU A 81 -4.48 -12.81 3.91
C GLU A 81 -3.06 -12.34 3.63
N ILE A 82 -2.82 -11.75 2.43
CA ILE A 82 -1.51 -11.16 2.11
C ILE A 82 -1.25 -9.95 3.00
N ASP A 83 -2.23 -9.07 3.18
CA ASP A 83 -2.09 -7.87 4.01
C ASP A 83 -1.86 -8.23 5.48
N MET A 84 -2.55 -9.26 5.99
CA MET A 84 -2.34 -9.78 7.34
C MET A 84 -0.91 -10.31 7.56
N GLU A 85 -0.31 -10.94 6.54
CA GLU A 85 1.08 -11.40 6.61
C GLU A 85 2.06 -10.22 6.64
N LEU A 86 1.77 -9.15 5.90
CA LEU A 86 2.62 -7.95 5.84
C LEU A 86 2.72 -7.22 7.18
N LEU A 87 1.71 -7.29 8.03
CA LEU A 87 1.74 -6.70 9.38
C LEU A 87 2.88 -7.25 10.25
N LYS A 88 3.41 -8.44 9.96
CA LYS A 88 4.54 -9.03 10.70
C LYS A 88 5.89 -8.38 10.38
N TYR A 89 5.96 -7.58 9.31
CA TYR A 89 7.20 -6.96 8.81
C TYR A 89 7.26 -5.44 9.06
N TYR A 90 6.28 -4.90 9.78
CA TYR A 90 6.25 -3.51 10.27
C TYR A 90 6.76 -3.45 11.71
#